data_AF-A0A7C5TN85-F1
#
_entry.id   AF-A0A7C5TN85-F1
#
_cell.length_a   1.000
_cell.length_b   1.000
_cell.length_c   1.000
_cell.angle_alpha   90.00
_cell.angle_beta   90.00
_cell.angle_gamma   90.00
#
_symmetry.space_group_name_H-M   'P 1'
#
loop_
_entity.id
_entity.type
_entity.pdbx_description
1 polymer ?
#
loop_
_entity_poly.entity_id
_entity_poly.type
_entity_poly.pdbx_seq_one_letter_code
_entity_poly.pdbx_strand_id
1 'polypeptide(L)'
;MAVGGEPEADVVVIGCGAGGAACAWRLASRGLRVLVLETGPWYDPARDYRLHRDDWERSRFPHKLDPDEGYVIAPLQRLDPGHAHLRSWSRVWGPYEGERRRGWRYHRVLGVGGTTLHFSGEAHRLHPMSFRLRSRTGVGADWPLTYDELEPYYVEVERVVGVAGPRRDPTRPRSAPYPLPAHPLSHAGRTLARALEQAGFPWLPNPVAILSRPYDGRPPCNYCANCNRGCPRTDKGSADVTFARRALITGRCRIVTSATVLRLVAGRKDRVDGVEYLHGGATRIARARAYVLAAGAVE
;
A
#
# COMPACT_ATOMS: atom_id res chain seq x y z
N MET A 1 -10.48 18.40 -33.44
CA MET A 1 -9.52 17.74 -34.35
C MET A 1 -8.80 16.67 -33.55
N ALA A 2 -8.89 15.40 -33.94
CA ALA A 2 -8.12 14.33 -33.31
C ALA A 2 -6.73 14.33 -33.93
N VAL A 3 -5.76 14.97 -33.27
CA VAL A 3 -4.37 14.93 -33.71
C VAL A 3 -3.81 13.58 -33.25
N GLY A 4 -3.78 12.62 -34.18
CA GLY A 4 -3.21 11.29 -33.97
C GLY A 4 -1.70 11.36 -33.81
N GLY A 5 -1.22 11.05 -32.60
CA GLY A 5 0.18 10.73 -32.33
C GLY A 5 0.29 9.24 -31.95
N GLU A 6 1.41 8.61 -32.28
CA GLU A 6 1.67 7.22 -31.88
C GLU A 6 1.66 7.05 -30.36
N PRO A 7 1.19 5.91 -29.85
CA PRO A 7 1.19 5.63 -28.41
C PRO A 7 2.61 5.48 -27.87
N GLU A 8 2.92 6.26 -26.82
CA GLU A 8 4.22 6.26 -26.12
C GLU A 8 4.47 4.94 -25.38
N ALA A 9 3.40 4.24 -25.00
CA ALA A 9 3.42 2.95 -24.33
C ALA A 9 2.17 2.13 -24.70
N ASP A 10 2.19 0.83 -24.42
CA ASP A 10 0.98 0.00 -24.54
C ASP A 10 0.00 0.33 -23.41
N VAL A 11 0.52 0.57 -22.20
CA VAL A 11 -0.26 0.93 -21.02
C VAL A 11 0.38 2.10 -20.26
N VAL A 12 -0.43 3.08 -19.87
CA VAL A 12 -0.04 4.12 -18.90
C VAL A 12 -0.65 3.79 -17.53
N VAL A 13 0.19 3.76 -16.50
CA VAL A 13 -0.21 3.57 -15.11
C VAL A 13 0.01 4.87 -14.35
N ILE A 14 -1.02 5.36 -13.65
CA ILE A 14 -0.98 6.60 -12.89
C ILE A 14 -0.77 6.26 -11.43
N GLY A 15 0.37 6.65 -10.87
CA GLY A 15 0.80 6.34 -9.50
C GLY A 15 1.63 5.05 -9.42
N CYS A 16 2.71 5.10 -8.63
CA CYS A 16 3.64 4.00 -8.42
C CYS A 16 3.62 3.45 -6.97
N GLY A 17 2.43 3.44 -6.36
CA GLY A 17 2.17 2.77 -5.08
C GLY A 17 1.98 1.26 -5.23
N ALA A 18 1.44 0.59 -4.20
CA ALA A 18 1.25 -0.87 -4.18
C ALA A 18 0.50 -1.40 -5.42
N GLY A 19 -0.66 -0.82 -5.75
CA GLY A 19 -1.47 -1.24 -6.89
C GLY A 19 -0.81 -0.94 -8.25
N GLY A 20 -0.33 0.30 -8.42
CA GLY A 20 0.27 0.74 -9.68
C GLY A 20 1.57 0.01 -10.01
N ALA A 21 2.48 -0.13 -9.04
CA ALA A 21 3.72 -0.87 -9.25
C ALA A 21 3.48 -2.37 -9.51
N ALA A 22 2.53 -3.01 -8.80
CA ALA A 22 2.18 -4.41 -9.05
C ALA A 22 1.57 -4.61 -10.44
N CYS A 23 0.70 -3.69 -10.87
CA CYS A 23 0.12 -3.69 -12.21
C CYS A 23 1.21 -3.53 -13.28
N ALA A 24 2.10 -2.54 -13.11
CA ALA A 24 3.20 -2.29 -14.03
C ALA A 24 4.14 -3.49 -14.14
N TRP A 25 4.50 -4.12 -13.02
CA TRP A 25 5.29 -5.35 -13.00
C TRP A 25 4.63 -6.47 -13.78
N ARG A 26 3.35 -6.74 -13.53
CA ARG A 26 2.65 -7.86 -14.18
C ARG A 26 2.50 -7.65 -15.68
N LEU A 27 2.14 -6.43 -16.11
CA LEU A 27 2.01 -6.06 -17.52
C LEU A 27 3.36 -6.11 -18.24
N ALA A 28 4.41 -5.52 -17.66
CA ALA A 28 5.75 -5.50 -18.24
C ALA A 28 6.35 -6.92 -18.33
N SER A 29 6.09 -7.78 -17.34
CA SER A 29 6.50 -9.20 -17.35
C SER A 29 5.82 -10.01 -18.44
N ARG A 30 4.72 -9.51 -19.02
CA ARG A 30 4.03 -10.09 -20.19
C ARG A 30 4.47 -9.45 -21.52
N GLY A 31 5.51 -8.63 -21.50
CA GLY A 31 6.12 -8.03 -22.70
C GLY A 31 5.53 -6.69 -23.14
N LEU A 32 4.52 -6.17 -22.44
CA LEU A 32 3.92 -4.87 -22.75
C LEU A 32 4.85 -3.72 -22.35
N ARG A 33 4.93 -2.67 -23.18
CA ARG A 33 5.60 -1.42 -22.82
C ARG A 33 4.73 -0.65 -21.84
N VAL A 34 5.23 -0.41 -20.64
CA VAL A 34 4.49 0.28 -19.58
C VAL A 34 5.16 1.61 -19.26
N LEU A 35 4.37 2.67 -19.23
CA LEU A 35 4.77 3.98 -18.70
C LEU A 35 4.07 4.20 -17.37
N VAL A 36 4.82 4.38 -16.29
CA VAL A 36 4.29 4.78 -14.99
C VAL A 36 4.56 6.27 -14.78
N LEU A 37 3.52 7.03 -14.46
CA LEU A 37 3.62 8.45 -14.09
C LEU A 37 3.44 8.57 -12.57
N GLU A 38 4.45 9.09 -11.88
CA GLU A 38 4.45 9.26 -10.43
C GLU A 38 4.70 10.73 -10.07
N THR A 39 3.82 11.29 -9.24
CA THR A 39 3.89 12.67 -8.75
C THR A 39 5.16 12.91 -7.92
N GLY A 40 5.50 11.98 -7.04
CA GLY A 40 6.64 12.12 -6.15
C GLY A 40 7.97 11.63 -6.72
N PRO A 41 9.05 11.79 -5.94
CA PRO A 41 10.39 11.36 -6.32
C PRO A 41 10.65 9.89 -5.96
N TRP A 42 11.86 9.43 -6.30
CA TRP A 42 12.45 8.28 -5.63
C TRP A 42 12.97 8.66 -4.24
N TYR A 43 12.90 7.69 -3.33
CA TYR A 43 13.55 7.73 -2.03
C TYR A 43 14.82 6.87 -2.08
N ASP A 44 15.93 7.44 -1.65
CA ASP A 44 17.20 6.74 -1.46
C ASP A 44 17.25 6.24 0.00
N PRO A 45 17.22 4.93 0.24
CA PRO A 45 17.19 4.40 1.60
C PRO A 45 18.41 4.79 2.46
N ALA A 46 19.58 4.99 1.85
CA ALA A 46 20.80 5.36 2.57
C ALA A 46 20.84 6.85 2.92
N ARG A 47 20.28 7.70 2.06
CA ARG A 47 20.32 9.17 2.23
C ARG A 47 19.10 9.74 2.93
N ASP A 48 17.90 9.28 2.56
CA ASP A 48 16.66 9.90 3.00
C ASP A 48 16.21 9.38 4.37
N TYR A 49 16.39 8.08 4.65
CA TYR A 49 15.93 7.48 5.91
C TYR A 49 16.95 7.67 7.04
N ARG A 50 16.59 8.55 7.98
CA ARG A 50 17.49 9.10 9.01
C ARG A 50 17.65 8.24 10.26
N LEU A 51 17.33 6.95 10.19
CA LEU A 51 17.42 6.03 11.35
C LEU A 51 18.84 5.76 11.83
N HIS A 52 19.85 6.18 11.06
CA HIS A 52 21.26 6.03 11.37
C HIS A 52 21.87 7.29 12.05
N ARG A 53 21.06 8.32 12.32
CA ARG A 53 21.51 9.59 12.93
C ARG A 53 21.28 9.59 14.43
N ASP A 54 22.11 10.30 15.19
CA ASP A 54 21.98 10.39 16.66
C ASP A 54 20.67 11.02 17.11
N ASP A 55 20.05 11.85 16.26
CA ASP A 55 18.78 12.53 16.50
C ASP A 55 17.58 11.84 15.85
N TRP A 56 17.71 10.57 15.44
CA TRP A 56 16.68 9.84 14.68
C TRP A 56 15.29 9.91 15.34
N GLU A 57 15.22 9.93 16.66
CA GLU A 57 13.98 9.97 17.44
C GLU A 57 13.12 11.21 17.12
N ARG A 58 13.77 12.33 16.77
CA ARG A 58 13.12 13.60 16.40
C ARG A 58 12.57 13.60 14.98
N SER A 59 13.04 12.70 14.13
CA SER A 59 12.68 12.66 12.70
C SER A 59 11.53 11.69 12.43
N ARG A 60 10.44 12.16 11.82
CA ARG A 60 9.39 11.27 11.26
C ARG A 60 9.76 10.81 9.86
N PHE A 61 8.82 10.22 9.12
CA PHE A 61 9.03 9.92 7.71
C PHE A 61 9.43 11.19 6.94
N PRO A 62 10.48 11.14 6.11
CA PRO A 62 11.05 12.32 5.45
C PRO A 62 10.24 12.70 4.21
N HIS A 63 9.03 13.24 4.39
CA HIS A 63 8.21 13.70 3.27
C HIS A 63 8.98 14.72 2.40
N LYS A 64 9.06 14.47 1.09
CA LYS A 64 9.72 15.36 0.11
C LYS A 64 8.73 16.29 -0.60
N LEU A 65 7.46 15.91 -0.60
CA LEU A 65 6.31 16.73 -0.98
C LEU A 65 5.35 16.76 0.20
N ASP A 66 4.57 17.83 0.33
CA ASP A 66 3.58 17.95 1.41
C ASP A 66 2.47 16.90 1.21
N PRO A 67 2.36 15.88 2.09
CA PRO A 67 1.29 14.89 1.97
C PRO A 67 -0.09 15.45 2.33
N ASP A 68 -0.17 16.62 2.98
CA ASP A 68 -1.44 17.26 3.38
C ASP A 68 -2.01 18.21 2.34
N GLU A 69 -1.22 18.57 1.33
CA GLU A 69 -1.67 19.40 0.23
C GLU A 69 -2.63 18.62 -0.68
N GLY A 70 -3.78 19.22 -1.03
CA GLY A 70 -4.62 18.73 -2.14
C GLY A 70 -5.72 17.73 -1.79
N TYR A 71 -6.03 17.48 -0.51
CA TYR A 71 -7.28 16.78 -0.15
C TYR A 71 -8.12 17.56 0.86
N VAL A 72 -9.43 17.33 0.79
CA VAL A 72 -10.40 17.87 1.74
C VAL A 72 -11.11 16.73 2.45
N ILE A 73 -11.34 16.87 3.75
CA ILE A 73 -12.19 15.95 4.50
C ILE A 73 -13.61 16.53 4.45
N ALA A 74 -14.49 15.89 3.68
CA ALA A 74 -15.90 16.25 3.64
C ALA A 74 -16.55 16.08 5.03
N PRO A 75 -17.65 16.80 5.33
CA PRO A 75 -18.39 16.63 6.57
C PRO A 75 -18.75 15.15 6.81
N LEU A 76 -18.25 14.57 7.90
CA LEU A 76 -18.51 13.17 8.22
C LEU A 76 -19.90 12.97 8.84
N GLN A 77 -20.31 11.70 8.96
CA GLN A 77 -21.59 11.25 9.51
C GLN A 77 -21.87 11.89 10.88
N ARG A 78 -23.13 12.33 11.10
CA ARG A 78 -23.61 12.71 12.45
C ARG A 78 -23.53 11.49 13.36
N LEU A 79 -23.13 11.73 14.60
CA LEU A 79 -23.16 10.71 15.63
C LEU A 79 -24.60 10.48 16.07
N ASP A 80 -24.98 9.21 16.15
CA ASP A 80 -26.27 8.80 16.67
C ASP A 80 -26.34 9.12 18.17
N PRO A 81 -27.32 9.92 18.62
CA PRO A 81 -27.52 10.21 20.05
C PRO A 81 -27.67 8.95 20.91
N GLY A 82 -28.28 7.88 20.38
CA GLY A 82 -28.44 6.60 21.08
C GLY A 82 -27.13 5.91 21.44
N HIS A 83 -26.04 6.25 20.74
CA HIS A 83 -24.71 5.69 20.96
C HIS A 83 -23.76 6.66 21.67
N ALA A 84 -24.28 7.67 22.38
CA ALA A 84 -23.46 8.67 23.07
C ALA A 84 -22.48 8.08 24.09
N HIS A 85 -22.83 6.96 24.73
CA HIS A 85 -21.96 6.24 25.68
C HIS A 85 -20.79 5.50 25.01
N LEU A 86 -20.85 5.27 23.68
CA LEU A 86 -19.77 4.67 22.89
C LEU A 86 -18.77 5.70 22.36
N ARG A 87 -18.90 6.97 22.76
CA ARG A 87 -17.96 8.04 22.41
C ARG A 87 -16.65 7.84 23.18
N SER A 88 -15.80 6.98 22.65
CA SER A 88 -14.45 6.73 23.19
C SER A 88 -13.56 7.96 23.04
N TRP A 89 -12.85 8.31 24.11
CA TRP A 89 -11.55 8.98 24.05
C TRP A 89 -10.64 8.51 25.18
N SER A 90 -9.35 8.83 25.04
CA SER A 90 -8.36 8.50 26.05
C SER A 90 -8.48 9.42 27.26
N ARG A 91 -7.94 8.94 28.39
CA ARG A 91 -7.79 9.72 29.63
C ARG A 91 -7.04 11.04 29.42
N VAL A 92 -6.22 11.14 28.38
CA VAL A 92 -5.41 12.33 28.07
C VAL A 92 -6.25 13.44 27.43
N TRP A 93 -7.25 13.10 26.63
CA TRP A 93 -7.97 14.07 25.78
C TRP A 93 -9.40 14.38 26.26
N GLY A 94 -9.93 13.61 27.22
CA GLY A 94 -11.32 13.78 27.69
C GLY A 94 -12.36 13.28 26.68
N PRO A 95 -13.65 13.20 27.04
CA PRO A 95 -14.71 12.64 26.18
C PRO A 95 -14.91 13.43 24.87
N TYR A 96 -15.46 12.77 23.85
CA TYR A 96 -15.72 13.44 22.56
C TYR A 96 -17.00 14.29 22.66
N GLU A 97 -16.90 15.60 22.49
CA GLU A 97 -18.04 16.52 22.59
C GLU A 97 -18.66 16.92 21.23
N GLY A 98 -18.25 16.31 20.11
CA GLY A 98 -18.79 16.66 18.79
C GLY A 98 -20.08 15.94 18.39
N GLU A 99 -20.88 16.56 17.52
CA GLU A 99 -22.09 15.94 16.92
C GLU A 99 -21.82 15.09 15.68
N ARG A 100 -20.58 15.08 15.17
CA ARG A 100 -20.19 14.38 13.94
C ARG A 100 -18.92 13.57 14.18
N ARG A 101 -18.66 12.56 13.35
CA ARG A 101 -17.34 11.93 13.34
C ARG A 101 -16.27 12.97 13.00
N ARG A 102 -15.09 12.85 13.60
CA ARG A 102 -13.93 13.69 13.28
C ARG A 102 -12.93 12.90 12.44
N GLY A 103 -12.63 13.37 11.24
CA GLY A 103 -11.49 12.88 10.48
C GLY A 103 -10.21 13.41 11.10
N TRP A 104 -9.15 12.60 11.15
CA TRP A 104 -7.87 13.06 11.69
C TRP A 104 -6.96 13.54 10.56
N ARG A 105 -6.43 12.61 9.77
CA ARG A 105 -5.54 12.88 8.65
C ARG A 105 -5.57 11.69 7.70
N TYR A 106 -5.40 11.94 6.40
CA TYR A 106 -5.12 10.89 5.43
C TYR A 106 -3.62 10.71 5.29
N HIS A 107 -3.08 9.64 5.89
CA HIS A 107 -1.64 9.37 5.82
C HIS A 107 -1.28 8.76 4.46
N ARG A 108 -0.52 9.52 3.66
CA ARG A 108 0.00 9.07 2.37
C ARG A 108 1.46 9.47 2.18
N VAL A 109 2.10 8.83 1.20
CA VAL A 109 3.41 9.24 0.69
C VAL A 109 3.30 9.39 -0.82
N LEU A 110 3.73 10.53 -1.33
CA LEU A 110 3.89 10.81 -2.75
C LEU A 110 5.31 10.44 -3.15
N GLY A 111 5.48 9.47 -4.03
CA GLY A 111 6.78 8.94 -4.42
C GLY A 111 6.71 7.49 -4.87
N VAL A 112 7.77 7.03 -5.52
CA VAL A 112 7.83 5.64 -5.99
C VAL A 112 7.85 4.68 -4.81
N GLY A 113 6.87 3.79 -4.76
CA GLY A 113 6.55 2.94 -3.61
C GLY A 113 5.28 3.37 -2.87
N GLY A 114 4.88 4.63 -3.00
CA GLY A 114 3.71 5.23 -2.36
C GLY A 114 3.70 5.00 -0.84
N THR A 115 2.51 4.88 -0.26
CA THR A 115 2.33 4.73 1.20
C THR A 115 2.97 3.45 1.79
N THR A 116 3.38 2.48 0.96
CA THR A 116 4.16 1.32 1.46
C THR A 116 5.55 1.72 1.97
N LEU A 117 6.06 2.90 1.62
CA LEU A 117 7.28 3.43 2.23
C LEU A 117 7.09 3.72 3.73
N HIS A 118 5.86 4.09 4.13
CA HIS A 118 5.48 4.50 5.49
C HIS A 118 4.72 3.43 6.29
N PHE A 119 4.16 2.39 5.66
CA PHE A 119 3.41 1.37 6.39
C PHE A 119 4.28 0.58 7.41
N SER A 120 3.61 -0.09 8.35
CA SER A 120 4.24 -0.97 9.35
C SER A 120 4.64 -2.34 8.80
N GLY A 121 4.24 -2.67 7.56
CA GLY A 121 4.51 -3.97 6.94
C GLY A 121 3.46 -5.03 7.26
N GLU A 122 2.32 -4.69 7.85
CA GLU A 122 1.23 -5.64 8.11
C GLU A 122 0.72 -6.29 6.82
N ALA A 123 0.65 -7.63 6.79
CA ALA A 123 0.38 -8.40 5.58
C ALA A 123 -0.71 -9.45 5.79
N HIS A 124 -1.94 -8.98 6.05
CA HIS A 124 -3.10 -9.85 6.27
C HIS A 124 -3.87 -10.13 4.98
N ARG A 125 -4.37 -11.36 4.85
CA ARG A 125 -5.48 -11.66 3.93
C ARG A 125 -6.81 -11.23 4.56
N LEU A 126 -7.76 -10.85 3.72
CA LEU A 126 -9.16 -10.74 4.15
C LEU A 126 -9.65 -12.10 4.66
N HIS A 127 -10.59 -12.08 5.60
CA HIS A 127 -11.21 -13.32 6.05
C HIS A 127 -12.21 -13.82 4.99
N PRO A 128 -12.35 -15.13 4.72
CA PRO A 128 -13.29 -15.63 3.70
C PRO A 128 -14.73 -15.14 3.89
N MET A 129 -15.18 -14.98 5.14
CA MET A 129 -16.51 -14.47 5.44
C MET A 129 -16.71 -12.98 5.10
N SER A 130 -15.64 -12.20 4.92
CA SER A 130 -15.72 -10.80 4.51
C SER A 130 -16.22 -10.63 3.07
N PHE A 131 -16.11 -11.67 2.24
CA PHE A 131 -16.60 -11.65 0.85
C PHE A 131 -18.12 -11.74 0.74
N ARG A 132 -18.79 -12.20 1.81
CA ARG A 132 -20.25 -12.39 1.89
C ARG A 132 -20.85 -11.59 3.05
N LEU A 133 -20.42 -10.34 3.23
CA LEU A 133 -20.86 -9.53 4.35
C LEU A 133 -22.38 -9.33 4.33
N ARG A 134 -22.96 -8.85 3.22
CA ARG A 134 -24.40 -8.58 3.10
C ARG A 134 -25.21 -9.86 3.16
N SER A 135 -24.86 -10.89 2.39
CA SER A 135 -25.62 -12.15 2.40
C SER A 135 -25.64 -12.82 3.78
N ARG A 136 -24.59 -12.62 4.61
CA ARG A 136 -24.50 -13.25 5.93
C ARG A 136 -25.15 -12.43 7.04
N THR A 137 -25.09 -11.11 6.96
CA THR A 137 -25.46 -10.22 8.09
C THR A 137 -26.57 -9.24 7.77
N GLY A 138 -26.98 -9.13 6.50
CA GLY A 138 -27.92 -8.12 6.02
C GLY A 138 -27.32 -6.71 5.87
N VAL A 139 -26.04 -6.50 6.20
CA VAL A 139 -25.39 -5.16 6.16
C VAL A 139 -24.30 -5.05 5.10
N GLY A 140 -24.09 -3.84 4.57
CA GLY A 140 -23.02 -3.55 3.61
C GLY A 140 -23.26 -4.19 2.24
N ALA A 141 -22.19 -4.68 1.62
CA ALA A 141 -22.22 -5.31 0.30
C ALA A 141 -21.39 -6.60 0.29
N ASP A 142 -21.75 -7.53 -0.60
CA ASP A 142 -20.91 -8.67 -0.93
C ASP A 142 -19.88 -8.26 -1.98
N TRP A 143 -18.72 -8.92 -1.93
CA TRP A 143 -17.72 -8.75 -2.97
C TRP A 143 -18.20 -9.44 -4.25
N PRO A 144 -17.91 -8.88 -5.44
CA PRO A 144 -18.20 -9.53 -6.71
C PRO A 144 -17.21 -10.67 -7.05
N LEU A 145 -16.33 -11.03 -6.10
CA LEU A 145 -15.32 -12.07 -6.18
C LEU A 145 -15.41 -12.92 -4.92
N THR A 146 -14.92 -14.15 -4.97
CA THR A 146 -14.77 -15.04 -3.82
C THR A 146 -13.37 -15.01 -3.24
N TYR A 147 -13.22 -15.54 -2.02
CA TYR A 147 -11.90 -15.74 -1.42
C TYR A 147 -11.02 -16.65 -2.28
N ASP A 148 -11.59 -17.74 -2.79
CA ASP A 148 -10.85 -18.74 -3.56
C ASP A 148 -10.36 -18.20 -4.91
N GLU A 149 -11.11 -17.27 -5.52
CA GLU A 149 -10.65 -16.54 -6.70
C GLU A 149 -9.47 -15.61 -6.40
N LEU A 150 -9.41 -15.01 -5.20
CA LEU A 150 -8.31 -14.14 -4.80
C LEU A 150 -7.11 -14.88 -4.17
N GLU A 151 -7.30 -16.09 -3.66
CA GLU A 151 -6.28 -16.86 -2.92
C GLU A 151 -4.97 -17.02 -3.70
N PRO A 152 -4.97 -17.39 -5.01
CA PRO A 152 -3.73 -17.52 -5.77
C PRO A 152 -2.96 -16.20 -5.88
N TYR A 153 -3.68 -15.07 -5.95
CA TYR A 153 -3.07 -13.73 -5.99
C TYR A 153 -2.51 -13.30 -4.65
N TYR A 154 -3.15 -13.70 -3.53
CA TYR A 154 -2.55 -13.54 -2.20
C TYR A 154 -1.22 -14.27 -2.10
N VAL A 155 -1.16 -15.54 -2.53
CA VAL A 155 0.10 -16.33 -2.54
C VAL A 155 1.16 -15.67 -3.41
N GLU A 156 0.79 -15.20 -4.60
CA GLU A 156 1.72 -14.51 -5.50
C GLU A 156 2.29 -13.25 -4.83
N VAL A 157 1.42 -12.36 -4.33
CA VAL A 157 1.83 -11.11 -3.67
C VAL A 157 2.70 -11.39 -2.45
N GLU A 158 2.33 -12.36 -1.61
CA GLU A 158 3.11 -12.75 -0.41
C GLU A 158 4.55 -13.11 -0.79
N ARG A 159 4.74 -13.88 -1.87
CA ARG A 159 6.06 -14.26 -2.40
C ARG A 159 6.84 -13.08 -2.98
N VAL A 160 6.16 -12.15 -3.65
CA VAL A 160 6.81 -10.97 -4.25
C VAL A 160 7.30 -10.03 -3.17
N VAL A 161 6.47 -9.71 -2.18
CA VAL A 161 6.84 -8.73 -1.14
C VAL A 161 7.74 -9.33 -0.06
N GLY A 162 7.67 -10.65 0.13
CA GLY A 162 8.44 -11.41 1.12
C GLY A 162 7.74 -11.41 2.48
N VAL A 163 6.55 -11.99 2.55
CA VAL A 163 5.79 -12.08 3.81
C VAL A 163 6.34 -13.18 4.73
N ALA A 164 6.70 -12.78 5.94
CA ALA A 164 7.02 -13.66 7.06
C ALA A 164 5.77 -13.92 7.88
N GLY A 165 5.43 -15.19 8.12
CA GLY A 165 4.25 -15.53 8.92
C GLY A 165 4.22 -16.96 9.45
N PRO A 166 3.18 -17.32 10.20
CA PRO A 166 3.09 -18.62 10.87
C PRO A 166 3.01 -19.79 9.89
N ARG A 167 3.53 -20.95 10.31
CA ARG A 167 3.51 -22.19 9.51
C ARG A 167 2.09 -22.61 9.13
N ARG A 168 1.12 -22.39 10.02
CA ARG A 168 -0.30 -22.68 9.81
C ARG A 168 -1.12 -21.51 10.31
N ASP A 169 -2.09 -21.08 9.51
CA ASP A 169 -3.14 -20.15 9.89
C ASP A 169 -4.50 -20.84 9.64
N PRO A 170 -5.24 -21.24 10.69
CA PRO A 170 -6.52 -21.90 10.55
C PRO A 170 -7.65 -20.97 10.10
N THR A 171 -7.45 -19.65 10.12
CA THR A 171 -8.49 -18.65 9.84
C THR A 171 -8.50 -18.17 8.39
N ARG A 172 -7.37 -18.33 7.69
CA ARG A 172 -7.16 -17.83 6.33
C ARG A 172 -6.60 -18.97 5.48
N PRO A 173 -7.48 -19.77 4.85
CA PRO A 173 -7.09 -20.91 4.03
C PRO A 173 -6.05 -20.53 2.98
N ARG A 174 -5.12 -21.44 2.70
CA ARG A 174 -4.04 -21.17 1.77
C ARG A 174 -3.58 -22.41 1.05
N SER A 175 -3.28 -22.25 -0.24
CA SER A 175 -2.76 -23.31 -1.10
C SER A 175 -1.24 -23.50 -0.95
N ALA A 176 -0.54 -22.48 -0.44
CA ALA A 176 0.91 -22.51 -0.21
C ALA A 176 1.29 -21.90 1.15
N PRO A 177 2.42 -22.31 1.76
CA PRO A 177 2.93 -21.68 2.97
C PRO A 177 3.41 -20.25 2.69
N TYR A 178 3.56 -19.45 3.75
CA TYR A 178 4.28 -18.17 3.65
C TYR A 178 5.70 -18.40 3.12
N PRO A 179 6.25 -17.46 2.31
CA PRO A 179 7.61 -17.61 1.77
C PRO A 179 8.68 -17.60 2.86
N LEU A 180 8.39 -16.97 4.00
CA LEU A 180 9.32 -16.81 5.12
C LEU A 180 8.67 -17.24 6.45
N PRO A 181 9.45 -17.81 7.38
CA PRO A 181 8.94 -18.14 8.72
C PRO A 181 8.60 -16.86 9.50
N ALA A 182 7.68 -16.96 10.46
CA ALA A 182 7.36 -15.87 11.36
C ALA A 182 8.60 -15.33 12.10
N HIS A 183 8.61 -14.03 12.40
CA HIS A 183 9.62 -13.46 13.27
C HIS A 183 9.51 -14.01 14.69
N PRO A 184 10.63 -14.15 15.42
CA PRO A 184 10.61 -14.43 16.85
C PRO A 184 9.79 -13.38 17.60
N LEU A 185 9.01 -13.82 18.58
CA LEU A 185 8.26 -12.90 19.43
C LEU A 185 9.21 -12.10 20.33
N SER A 186 8.90 -10.82 20.53
CA SER A 186 9.54 -9.99 21.56
C SER A 186 9.24 -10.51 22.97
N HIS A 187 9.94 -10.00 23.98
CA HIS A 187 9.62 -10.32 25.38
C HIS A 187 8.15 -10.02 25.70
N ALA A 188 7.65 -8.83 25.33
CA ALA A 188 6.26 -8.45 25.51
C ALA A 188 5.30 -9.40 24.76
N GLY A 189 5.63 -9.76 23.51
CA GLY A 189 4.84 -10.71 22.73
C GLY A 189 4.76 -12.10 23.37
N ARG A 190 5.86 -12.61 23.93
CA ARG A 190 5.87 -13.89 24.67
C ARG A 190 5.05 -13.80 25.97
N THR A 191 5.09 -12.67 26.66
CA THR A 191 4.30 -12.46 27.88
C THR A 191 2.80 -12.46 27.57
N LEU A 192 2.39 -11.77 26.50
CA LEU A 192 0.99 -11.80 26.04
C LEU A 192 0.57 -13.20 25.58
N ALA A 193 1.42 -13.90 24.81
CA ALA A 193 1.15 -15.27 24.36
C ALA A 193 0.86 -16.21 25.54
N ARG A 194 1.70 -16.19 26.59
CA ARG A 194 1.48 -17.01 27.80
C ARG A 194 0.16 -16.68 28.51
N ALA A 195 -0.18 -15.39 28.62
CA ALA A 195 -1.43 -14.98 29.24
C ALA A 195 -2.66 -15.43 28.44
N LEU A 196 -2.60 -15.31 27.10
CA LEU A 196 -3.66 -15.80 26.20
C LEU A 196 -3.81 -17.32 26.29
N GLU A 197 -2.70 -18.06 26.32
CA GLU A 197 -2.70 -19.51 26.50
C GLU A 197 -3.34 -19.93 27.83
N GLN A 198 -2.97 -19.28 28.94
CA GLN A 198 -3.56 -19.55 30.27
C GLN A 198 -5.06 -19.24 30.31
N ALA A 199 -5.51 -18.22 29.59
CA ALA A 199 -6.91 -17.83 29.48
C ALA A 199 -7.69 -18.60 28.39
N GLY A 200 -7.06 -19.54 27.69
CA GLY A 200 -7.70 -20.35 26.65
C GLY A 200 -8.00 -19.59 25.34
N PHE A 201 -7.36 -18.45 25.10
CA PHE A 201 -7.52 -17.68 23.87
C PHE A 201 -6.49 -18.10 22.81
N PRO A 202 -6.92 -18.45 21.58
CA PRO A 202 -6.01 -18.76 20.50
C PRO A 202 -5.28 -17.50 20.04
N TRP A 203 -3.99 -17.66 19.71
CA TRP A 203 -3.17 -16.59 19.14
C TRP A 203 -2.28 -17.14 18.03
N LEU A 204 -1.83 -16.26 17.13
CA LEU A 204 -0.93 -16.60 16.03
C LEU A 204 0.12 -15.49 15.88
N PRO A 205 1.37 -15.82 15.50
CA PRO A 205 2.31 -14.83 15.02
C PRO A 205 1.71 -14.02 13.88
N ASN A 206 1.94 -12.72 13.93
CA ASN A 206 1.40 -11.78 12.96
C ASN A 206 2.15 -11.86 11.61
N PRO A 207 1.47 -12.06 10.47
CA PRO A 207 2.13 -12.03 9.17
C PRO A 207 2.50 -10.61 8.74
N VAL A 208 3.77 -10.42 8.40
CA VAL A 208 4.32 -9.11 8.01
C VAL A 208 5.17 -9.22 6.74
N ALA A 209 5.08 -8.23 5.85
CA ALA A 209 5.95 -8.00 4.71
C ALA A 209 7.31 -7.43 5.16
N ILE A 210 7.98 -8.18 6.04
CA ILE A 210 9.30 -7.88 6.60
C ILE A 210 10.09 -9.18 6.56
N LEU A 211 11.33 -9.13 6.08
CA LEU A 211 12.11 -10.34 5.85
C LEU A 211 12.68 -10.90 7.16
N SER A 212 12.31 -12.13 7.53
CA SER A 212 12.86 -12.85 8.70
C SER A 212 14.17 -13.60 8.41
N ARG A 213 14.52 -13.76 7.14
CA ARG A 213 15.79 -14.30 6.62
C ARG A 213 16.12 -13.60 5.30
N PRO A 214 17.37 -13.63 4.80
CA PRO A 214 17.70 -13.09 3.48
C PRO A 214 16.76 -13.65 2.41
N TYR A 215 16.23 -12.77 1.55
CA TYR A 215 15.26 -13.15 0.52
C TYR A 215 15.22 -12.11 -0.61
N ASP A 216 15.13 -12.57 -1.87
CA ASP A 216 15.12 -11.70 -3.07
C ASP A 216 16.30 -10.70 -3.09
N GLY A 217 17.49 -11.18 -2.68
CA GLY A 217 18.71 -10.37 -2.62
C GLY A 217 18.72 -9.27 -1.55
N ARG A 218 17.74 -9.25 -0.63
CA ARG A 218 17.61 -8.26 0.44
C ARG A 218 17.96 -8.89 1.81
N PRO A 219 18.56 -8.12 2.74
CA PRO A 219 18.92 -8.63 4.06
C PRO A 219 17.70 -8.85 4.96
N PRO A 220 17.80 -9.64 6.04
CA PRO A 220 16.75 -9.73 7.03
C PRO A 220 16.65 -8.46 7.88
N CYS A 221 15.49 -8.32 8.52
CA CYS A 221 15.22 -7.27 9.50
C CYS A 221 16.19 -7.33 10.68
N ASN A 222 16.67 -6.16 11.09
CA ASN A 222 17.51 -5.99 12.28
C ASN A 222 16.71 -5.61 13.54
N TYR A 223 15.37 -5.58 13.45
CA TYR A 223 14.47 -5.25 14.55
C TYR A 223 14.64 -3.83 15.13
N CYS A 224 15.02 -2.85 14.31
CA CYS A 224 15.13 -1.45 14.75
C CYS A 224 13.80 -0.78 15.16
N ALA A 225 12.65 -1.47 15.02
CA ALA A 225 11.31 -1.04 15.44
C ALA A 225 10.77 0.27 14.83
N ASN A 226 11.38 0.76 13.74
CA ASN A 226 11.04 2.06 13.12
C ASN A 226 10.48 1.95 11.70
N CYS A 227 9.62 0.95 11.45
CA CYS A 227 9.10 0.61 10.12
C CYS A 227 8.39 1.77 9.41
N ASN A 228 7.76 2.67 10.17
CA ASN A 228 7.05 3.84 9.65
C ASN A 228 7.96 5.04 9.35
N ARG A 229 9.27 4.98 9.56
CA ARG A 229 10.19 6.09 9.23
C ARG A 229 10.92 5.89 7.89
N GLY A 230 10.52 4.86 7.14
CA GLY A 230 11.24 4.36 5.97
C GLY A 230 12.32 3.35 6.37
N CYS A 231 12.46 2.25 5.62
CA CYS A 231 13.41 1.18 5.96
C CYS A 231 14.74 1.39 5.20
N PRO A 232 15.84 1.82 5.87
CA PRO A 232 17.14 2.04 5.21
C PRO A 232 17.79 0.74 4.72
N ARG A 233 17.38 -0.40 5.27
CA ARG A 233 17.93 -1.71 4.96
C ARG A 233 17.24 -2.40 3.79
N THR A 234 16.11 -1.86 3.34
CA THR A 234 15.23 -2.46 2.31
C THR A 234 14.62 -3.82 2.68
N ASP A 235 14.68 -4.22 3.96
CA ASP A 235 14.12 -5.47 4.48
C ASP A 235 12.59 -5.45 4.66
N LYS A 236 11.97 -4.26 4.56
CA LYS A 236 10.52 -4.10 4.52
C LYS A 236 10.05 -4.16 3.07
N GLY A 237 9.08 -5.01 2.76
CA GLY A 237 8.53 -5.27 1.42
C GLY A 237 7.69 -4.13 0.86
N SER A 238 8.26 -2.93 0.76
CA SER A 238 7.65 -1.79 0.09
C SER A 238 7.67 -1.96 -1.44
N ALA A 239 6.74 -1.28 -2.12
CA ALA A 239 6.48 -1.46 -3.54
C ALA A 239 7.64 -1.00 -4.45
N ASP A 240 8.49 -0.08 -3.98
CA ASP A 240 9.71 0.38 -4.65
C ASP A 240 10.75 -0.75 -4.80
N VAL A 241 11.03 -1.48 -3.71
CA VAL A 241 12.04 -2.54 -3.67
C VAL A 241 11.51 -3.91 -4.11
N THR A 242 10.20 -4.04 -4.30
CA THR A 242 9.53 -5.28 -4.72
C THR A 242 8.99 -5.14 -6.16
N PHE A 243 7.79 -4.61 -6.32
CA PHE A 243 7.11 -4.52 -7.60
C PHE A 243 7.79 -3.58 -8.60
N ALA A 244 8.11 -2.34 -8.21
CA ALA A 244 8.70 -1.35 -9.11
C ALA A 244 10.09 -1.80 -9.57
N ARG A 245 10.94 -2.27 -8.65
CA ARG A 245 12.23 -2.91 -8.97
C ARG A 245 12.05 -4.02 -10.02
N ARG A 246 11.12 -4.95 -9.80
CA ARG A 246 10.89 -6.07 -10.73
C ARG A 246 10.33 -5.59 -12.07
N ALA A 247 9.47 -4.57 -12.09
CA ALA A 247 8.98 -3.96 -13.32
C ALA A 247 10.12 -3.38 -14.15
N LEU A 248 11.04 -2.64 -13.54
CA LEU A 248 12.21 -2.05 -14.21
C LEU A 248 13.15 -3.12 -14.78
N ILE A 249 13.40 -4.22 -14.04
CA ILE A 249 14.27 -5.33 -14.48
C ILE A 249 13.80 -5.95 -15.80
N THR A 250 12.50 -5.90 -16.12
CA THR A 250 11.98 -6.43 -17.40
C THR A 250 12.51 -5.68 -18.63
N GLY A 251 13.03 -4.46 -18.47
CA GLY A 251 13.37 -3.56 -19.58
C GLY A 251 12.17 -3.03 -20.36
N ARG A 252 10.94 -3.34 -19.92
CA ARG A 252 9.68 -2.96 -20.58
C ARG A 252 8.86 -1.93 -19.79
N CYS A 253 9.32 -1.54 -18.61
CA CYS A 253 8.68 -0.52 -17.78
C CYS A 253 9.58 0.71 -17.65
N ARG A 254 9.02 1.90 -17.87
CA ARG A 254 9.65 3.17 -17.55
C ARG A 254 8.82 3.89 -16.49
N ILE A 255 9.46 4.40 -15.45
CA ILE A 255 8.83 5.19 -14.39
C ILE A 255 9.32 6.62 -14.52
N VAL A 256 8.41 7.56 -14.72
CA VAL A 256 8.69 9.00 -14.77
C VAL A 256 8.21 9.61 -13.47
N THR A 257 9.16 10.08 -12.65
CA THR A 257 8.89 10.78 -11.40
C THR A 257 8.67 12.28 -11.64
N SER A 258 8.13 12.97 -10.63
CA SER A 258 7.77 14.40 -10.76
C SER A 258 6.86 14.62 -11.98
N ALA A 259 5.93 13.68 -12.17
CA ALA A 259 4.95 13.67 -13.26
C ALA A 259 3.56 13.61 -12.64
N THR A 260 3.00 14.79 -12.34
CA THR A 260 1.68 14.91 -11.72
C THR A 260 0.62 14.85 -12.79
N VAL A 261 -0.18 13.80 -12.81
CA VAL A 261 -1.34 13.71 -13.69
C VAL A 261 -2.40 14.71 -13.23
N LEU A 262 -2.88 15.53 -14.17
CA LEU A 262 -3.87 16.58 -13.91
C LEU A 262 -5.25 16.16 -14.39
N ARG A 263 -5.33 15.41 -15.50
CA ARG A 263 -6.59 15.15 -16.18
C ARG A 263 -6.54 13.92 -17.09
N LEU A 264 -7.62 13.15 -17.10
CA LEU A 264 -7.90 12.16 -18.13
C LEU A 264 -8.52 12.87 -19.34
N VAL A 265 -7.88 12.71 -20.50
CA VAL A 265 -8.37 13.31 -21.75
C VAL A 265 -9.46 12.40 -22.33
N ALA A 266 -10.71 12.85 -22.25
CA ALA A 266 -11.84 12.14 -22.84
C ALA A 266 -11.71 12.08 -24.37
N GLY A 267 -11.95 10.90 -24.89
CA GLY A 267 -11.93 10.56 -26.30
C GLY A 267 -13.31 10.29 -26.87
N ARG A 268 -13.35 9.66 -28.04
CA ARG A 268 -14.60 9.22 -28.67
C ARG A 268 -15.09 7.90 -28.09
N LYS A 269 -16.40 7.66 -28.18
CA LYS A 269 -17.05 6.40 -27.76
C LYS A 269 -16.73 6.02 -26.30
N ASP A 270 -16.73 7.02 -25.41
CA ASP A 270 -16.49 6.83 -23.97
C ASP A 270 -15.12 6.17 -23.66
N ARG A 271 -14.09 6.54 -24.44
CA ARG A 271 -12.70 6.10 -24.24
C ARG A 271 -11.86 7.23 -23.66
N VAL A 272 -10.75 6.86 -23.03
CA VAL A 272 -9.69 7.79 -22.66
C VAL A 272 -8.69 7.85 -23.82
N ASP A 273 -8.43 9.04 -24.37
CA ASP A 273 -7.50 9.25 -25.48
C ASP A 273 -6.09 9.65 -25.02
N GLY A 274 -5.94 10.00 -23.73
CA GLY A 274 -4.66 10.39 -23.16
C GLY A 274 -4.74 10.76 -21.69
N VAL A 275 -3.58 10.96 -21.10
CA VAL A 275 -3.42 11.49 -19.74
C VAL A 275 -2.58 12.74 -19.81
N GLU A 276 -3.16 13.86 -19.39
CA GLU A 276 -2.48 15.15 -19.29
C GLU A 276 -1.75 15.23 -17.95
N TYR A 277 -0.46 15.55 -17.96
CA TYR A 277 0.38 15.58 -16.77
C TYR A 277 1.39 16.73 -16.82
N LEU A 278 1.69 17.29 -15.65
CA LEU A 278 2.73 18.30 -15.46
C LEU A 278 4.08 17.61 -15.27
N HIS A 279 5.08 17.98 -16.07
CA HIS A 279 6.44 17.48 -15.92
C HIS A 279 7.47 18.49 -16.41
N GLY A 280 8.43 18.84 -15.55
CA GLY A 280 9.46 19.84 -15.86
C GLY A 280 8.89 21.24 -16.11
N GLY A 281 7.82 21.62 -15.41
CA GLY A 281 7.16 22.92 -15.56
C GLY A 281 6.26 23.06 -16.80
N ALA A 282 6.15 22.02 -17.63
CA ALA A 282 5.31 22.01 -18.82
C ALA A 282 4.23 20.92 -18.75
N THR A 283 3.05 21.23 -19.26
CA THR A 283 1.98 20.27 -19.46
C THR A 283 2.28 19.40 -20.68
N ARG A 284 2.16 18.08 -20.51
CA ARG A 284 2.38 17.05 -21.54
C ARG A 284 1.18 16.12 -21.60
N ILE A 285 1.05 15.37 -22.70
CA ILE A 285 0.00 14.35 -22.85
C ILE A 285 0.66 13.02 -23.19
N ALA A 286 0.51 12.03 -22.30
CA ALA A 286 0.89 10.65 -22.57
C ALA A 286 -0.29 9.91 -23.22
N ARG A 287 -0.01 9.15 -24.28
CA ARG A 287 -1.02 8.33 -24.98
C ARG A 287 -0.64 6.86 -24.96
N ALA A 288 -1.63 6.01 -24.73
CA ALA A 288 -1.51 4.56 -24.69
C ALA A 288 -2.81 3.87 -25.13
N ARG A 289 -2.75 2.54 -25.29
CA ARG A 289 -3.92 1.73 -25.65
C ARG A 289 -4.83 1.47 -24.46
N ALA A 290 -4.27 1.48 -23.25
CA ALA A 290 -5.00 1.35 -22.00
C ALA A 290 -4.39 2.24 -20.91
N TYR A 291 -5.21 2.56 -19.92
CA TYR A 291 -4.85 3.44 -18.80
C TYR A 291 -5.29 2.79 -17.49
N VAL A 292 -4.44 2.87 -16.46
CA VAL A 292 -4.72 2.34 -15.12
C VAL A 292 -4.58 3.48 -14.12
N LEU A 293 -5.66 3.81 -13.42
CA LEU A 293 -5.64 4.76 -12.31
C LEU A 293 -5.27 4.03 -11.02
N ALA A 294 -4.12 4.37 -10.44
CA ALA A 294 -3.59 3.79 -9.21
C ALA A 294 -2.92 4.85 -8.30
N ALA A 295 -3.47 6.07 -8.30
CA ALA A 295 -2.93 7.24 -7.60
C ALA A 295 -3.17 7.21 -6.07
N GLY A 296 -3.99 6.27 -5.59
CA GLY A 296 -4.41 6.16 -4.20
C GLY A 296 -5.93 6.07 -4.12
N ALA A 297 -6.49 6.12 -2.90
CA ALA A 297 -7.93 6.11 -2.71
C ALA A 297 -8.59 7.49 -2.84
N VAL A 298 -7.80 8.55 -2.98
CA VAL A 298 -8.26 9.95 -2.88
C VAL A 298 -7.89 10.78 -4.11
N GLU A 299 -6.63 10.71 -4.55
CA GLU A 299 -6.12 11.36 -5.78
C GLU A 299 -6.83 10.83 -7.04
#